data_AF-A0A1Y6G5A1-F1
#
_entry.id   AF-A0A1Y6G5A1-F1
#
_cell.length_a   1.000
_cell.length_b   1.000
_cell.length_c   1.000
_cell.angle_alpha   90.00
_cell.angle_beta   90.00
_cell.angle_gamma   90.00
#
_symmetry.space_group_name_H-M   'P 1'
#
loop_
_entity.id
_entity.type
_entity.pdbx_description
1 polymer ?
#
loop_
_entity_poly.entity_id
_entity_poly.type
_entity_poly.pdbx_seq_one_letter_code
_entity_poly.pdbx_strand_id
1 'polypeptide(L)'
;MMRQDIKALVWLAAGFTVWSVAFVLLYALQALGCAYGWPQHRLILIAAGMASLVPMAWLAWRRPAADGEPATTLAVAALWANRAALAAGVLALVLPLTFVSLCV
;
A
#
# COMPACT_ATOMS: atom_id res chain seq x y z
N MET A 1 -5.34 -24.46 -14.40
CA MET A 1 -4.63 -23.29 -13.83
C MET A 1 -3.20 -23.71 -13.55
N MET A 2 -2.22 -23.03 -14.15
CA MET A 2 -0.82 -23.30 -13.88
C MET A 2 -0.46 -22.80 -12.47
N ARG A 3 0.47 -23.48 -11.80
CA ARG A 3 0.91 -23.15 -10.42
C ARG A 3 1.45 -21.72 -10.32
N GLN A 4 1.90 -21.14 -11.43
CA GLN A 4 2.33 -19.74 -11.54
C GLN A 4 1.17 -18.74 -11.47
N ASP A 5 0.01 -19.04 -12.05
CA ASP A 5 -1.15 -18.14 -12.05
C ASP A 5 -1.68 -17.94 -10.63
N ILE A 6 -1.74 -19.02 -9.86
CA ILE A 6 -2.16 -18.99 -8.45
C ILE A 6 -1.18 -18.15 -7.63
N LYS A 7 0.13 -18.31 -7.85
CA LYS A 7 1.15 -17.49 -7.18
C LYS A 7 1.00 -16.00 -7.52
N ALA A 8 0.81 -15.67 -8.79
CA ALA A 8 0.60 -14.29 -9.22
C ALA A 8 -0.68 -13.68 -8.62
N LEU A 9 -1.77 -14.46 -8.58
CA LEU A 9 -3.04 -14.04 -8.01
C LEU A 9 -2.95 -13.81 -6.49
N VAL A 10 -2.25 -14.69 -5.76
CA VAL A 10 -2.00 -14.53 -4.32
C VAL A 10 -1.14 -13.29 -4.06
N TRP A 11 -0.14 -13.03 -4.89
CA TRP A 11 0.69 -11.83 -4.80
C TRP A 11 -0.10 -10.54 -5.05
N LEU A 12 -1.01 -10.55 -6.03
CA LEU A 12 -1.90 -9.43 -6.31
C LEU A 12 -2.89 -9.21 -5.16
N ALA A 13 -3.52 -10.28 -4.66
CA ALA A 13 -4.44 -10.20 -3.53
C ALA A 13 -3.76 -9.71 -2.25
N ALA A 14 -2.53 -10.15 -1.98
CA ALA A 14 -1.74 -9.70 -0.85
C ALA A 14 -1.40 -8.19 -0.95
N GLY A 15 -0.96 -7.72 -2.12
CA GLY A 15 -0.70 -6.28 -2.31
C GLY A 15 -1.94 -5.42 -2.13
N PHE A 16 -3.08 -5.85 -2.69
CA PHE A 16 -4.35 -5.13 -2.58
C PHE A 16 -4.89 -5.10 -1.13
N THR A 17 -4.83 -6.23 -0.42
CA THR A 17 -5.30 -6.32 0.97
C THR A 17 -4.44 -5.48 1.90
N VAL A 18 -3.10 -5.52 1.77
CA VAL A 18 -2.19 -4.67 2.55
C VAL A 18 -2.47 -3.19 2.29
N TRP A 19 -2.65 -2.79 1.03
CA TRP A 19 -2.99 -1.40 0.69
C TRP A 19 -4.31 -0.96 1.31
N SER A 20 -5.35 -1.80 1.18
CA SER A 20 -6.69 -1.49 1.69
C SER A 20 -6.67 -1.36 3.22
N VAL A 21 -6.00 -2.26 3.93
CA VAL A 21 -5.87 -2.21 5.39
C VAL A 21 -5.09 -0.97 5.82
N ALA A 22 -3.99 -0.65 5.15
CA ALA A 22 -3.23 0.56 5.43
C ALA A 22 -4.07 1.83 5.27
N PHE A 23 -4.84 1.92 4.18
CA PHE A 23 -5.72 3.05 3.92
C PHE A 23 -6.80 3.21 5.00
N VAL A 24 -7.47 2.12 5.38
CA VAL A 24 -8.49 2.12 6.43
C VAL A 24 -7.91 2.52 7.78
N LEU A 25 -6.73 2.02 8.15
CA LEU A 25 -6.06 2.38 9.40
C LEU A 25 -5.67 3.85 9.42
N LEU A 26 -5.05 4.36 8.36
CA LEU A 26 -4.68 5.77 8.28
C LEU A 26 -5.90 6.70 8.39
N TYR A 27 -7.00 6.31 7.74
CA TYR A 27 -8.26 7.05 7.83
C TYR A 27 -8.84 7.04 9.25
N ALA A 28 -8.83 5.87 9.92
CA ALA A 28 -9.29 5.76 11.30
C ALA A 28 -8.43 6.58 12.27
N LEU A 29 -7.10 6.53 12.14
CA LEU A 29 -6.17 7.34 12.93
C LEU A 29 -6.37 8.84 12.69
N GLN A 30 -6.66 9.25 11.45
CA GLN A 30 -6.97 10.63 11.12
C GLN A 30 -8.25 11.10 11.83
N ALA A 31 -9.31 10.29 11.80
CA ALA A 31 -10.57 10.61 12.48
C ALA A 31 -10.41 10.67 14.01
N LEU A 32 -9.67 9.73 14.60
CA LEU A 32 -9.33 9.72 16.03
C LEU A 32 -8.49 10.93 16.43
N GLY A 33 -7.47 11.26 15.64
CA GLY A 33 -6.59 12.40 15.89
C GLY A 33 -7.35 13.74 15.92
N CYS A 34 -8.34 13.91 15.04
CA CYS A 34 -9.21 15.08 15.04
C CYS A 34 -10.24 15.05 16.18
N ALA A 35 -10.84 13.91 16.50
CA ALA A 35 -11.83 13.80 17.58
C ALA A 35 -11.23 14.04 18.98
N TYR A 36 -9.98 13.61 19.20
CA TYR A 36 -9.28 13.70 20.48
C TYR A 36 -8.24 14.83 20.55
N GLY A 37 -8.07 15.62 19.48
CA GLY A 37 -7.22 16.82 19.46
C GLY A 37 -5.73 16.55 19.73
N TRP A 38 -5.17 15.46 19.18
CA TRP A 38 -3.77 15.08 19.48
C TRP A 38 -2.75 16.11 18.97
N PRO A 39 -1.83 16.60 19.82
CA PRO A 39 -0.81 17.57 19.40
C PRO A 39 0.16 17.03 18.35
N GLN A 40 0.43 15.72 18.39
CA GLN A 40 1.38 15.01 17.51
C GLN A 40 0.68 14.21 16.40
N HIS A 41 -0.60 14.48 16.13
CA HIS A 41 -1.41 13.79 15.11
C HIS A 41 -0.70 13.65 13.76
N ARG A 42 -0.10 14.74 13.26
CA ARG A 42 0.65 14.73 11.99
C ARG A 42 1.82 13.75 12.01
N LEU A 43 2.62 13.73 13.07
CA LEU A 43 3.78 12.84 13.18
C LEU A 43 3.34 11.38 13.25
N ILE A 44 2.26 11.08 13.97
CA ILE A 44 1.72 9.72 14.09
C ILE A 44 1.23 9.22 12.72
N LEU A 45 0.55 10.05 11.95
CA LEU A 45 0.11 9.70 10.59
C LEU A 45 1.27 9.51 9.62
N ILE A 46 2.29 10.37 9.69
CA ILE A 46 3.49 10.23 8.85
C ILE A 46 4.22 8.92 9.22
N ALA A 47 4.38 8.63 10.52
CA ALA A 47 5.00 7.40 10.98
C ALA A 47 4.20 6.15 10.57
N ALA A 48 2.88 6.17 10.74
CA ALA A 48 1.99 5.08 10.32
C ALA A 48 2.00 4.89 8.79
N GLY A 49 2.02 5.99 8.04
CA GLY A 49 2.14 5.98 6.58
C GLY A 49 3.47 5.37 6.14
N MET A 50 4.60 5.80 6.72
CA MET A 50 5.91 5.22 6.42
C MET A 50 5.96 3.73 6.79
N ALA A 51 5.40 3.34 7.94
CA ALA A 51 5.33 1.94 8.35
C ALA A 51 4.51 1.09 7.36
N SER A 52 3.44 1.66 6.78
CA SER A 52 2.64 0.97 5.77
C SER A 52 3.33 0.85 4.40
N LEU A 53 4.26 1.74 4.07
CA LEU A 53 5.05 1.67 2.83
C LEU A 53 6.09 0.55 2.85
N VAL A 54 6.60 0.16 4.03
CA VAL A 54 7.59 -0.92 4.16
C VAL A 54 7.10 -2.26 3.58
N PRO A 55 5.95 -2.81 3.98
CA PRO A 55 5.46 -4.07 3.41
C PRO A 55 5.07 -3.93 1.94
N MET A 56 4.56 -2.76 1.51
CA MET A 56 4.25 -2.52 0.10
C MET A 56 5.49 -2.44 -0.78
N ALA A 57 6.56 -1.78 -0.32
CA ALA A 57 7.84 -1.71 -1.03
C ALA A 57 8.48 -3.09 -1.14
N TRP A 58 8.39 -3.89 -0.07
CA TRP A 58 8.85 -5.27 -0.08
C TRP A 58 8.06 -6.14 -1.08
N LEU A 59 6.73 -5.96 -1.16
CA LEU A 59 5.89 -6.62 -2.16
C LEU A 59 6.04 -6.07 -3.59
N ALA A 60 6.50 -4.85 -3.77
CA ALA A 60 6.80 -4.29 -5.09
C ALA A 60 8.16 -4.78 -5.62
N TRP A 61 9.10 -5.09 -4.72
CA TRP A 61 10.47 -5.50 -5.10
C TRP A 61 10.57 -6.96 -5.48
N ARG A 62 9.76 -7.83 -4.87
CA ARG A 62 9.78 -9.27 -5.16
C ARG A 62 9.02 -9.57 -6.46
N ARG A 63 9.75 -10.12 -7.43
CA ARG A 63 9.16 -10.61 -8.69
C ARG A 63 8.45 -11.93 -8.43
N PRO A 64 7.19 -12.10 -8.86
CA PRO A 64 6.51 -13.39 -8.78
C PRO A 64 7.03 -14.40 -9.83
N ALA A 65 7.81 -13.94 -10.82
CA ALA A 65 8.44 -14.79 -11.82
C ALA A 65 9.77 -15.37 -11.29
N ALA A 66 9.89 -16.69 -11.31
CA ALA A 66 11.17 -17.38 -11.10
C ALA A 66 12.05 -17.22 -12.35
N ASP A 67 13.35 -17.03 -12.15
CA ASP A 67 14.32 -16.84 -13.23
C ASP A 67 14.31 -18.04 -14.19
N GLY A 68 13.72 -17.87 -15.38
CA GLY A 68 13.71 -18.88 -16.46
C GLY A 68 12.34 -19.25 -17.05
N GLU A 69 11.21 -18.84 -16.46
CA GLU A 69 9.87 -19.13 -17.01
C GLU A 69 9.26 -17.92 -17.76
N PRO A 70 8.50 -18.14 -18.86
CA PRO A 70 7.89 -17.07 -19.62
C PRO A 70 6.91 -16.28 -18.75
N ALA A 71 7.08 -14.96 -18.70
CA ALA A 71 6.21 -14.09 -17.93
C ALA A 71 4.77 -14.17 -18.45
N THR A 72 3.85 -14.69 -17.65
CA THR A 72 2.43 -14.69 -17.98
C THR A 72 1.86 -13.28 -17.89
N THR A 73 0.83 -12.97 -18.69
CA THR A 73 0.13 -11.67 -18.65
C THR A 73 -0.37 -11.34 -17.24
N LEU A 74 -0.76 -12.36 -16.47
CA LEU A 74 -1.16 -12.25 -15.06
C LEU A 74 -0.02 -11.76 -14.15
N ALA A 75 1.20 -12.27 -14.35
CA ALA A 75 2.37 -11.87 -13.57
C ALA A 75 2.76 -10.41 -13.85
N VAL A 76 2.65 -9.97 -15.10
CA VAL A 76 2.88 -8.57 -15.50
C VAL A 76 1.83 -7.65 -14.89
N ALA A 77 0.55 -8.04 -14.96
CA ALA A 77 -0.55 -7.28 -14.35
C ALA A 77 -0.37 -7.15 -12.82
N ALA A 78 0.00 -8.24 -12.14
CA ALA A 78 0.28 -8.22 -10.70
C ALA A 78 1.43 -7.27 -10.32
N LEU A 79 2.50 -7.26 -11.11
CA LEU A 79 3.64 -6.39 -10.86
C LEU A 79 3.29 -4.90 -11.01
N TRP A 80 2.55 -4.56 -12.08
CA TRP A 80 2.11 -3.18 -12.31
C TRP A 80 1.02 -2.74 -11.33
N ALA A 81 0.12 -3.63 -10.91
CA ALA A 81 -0.87 -3.35 -9.88
C ALA A 81 -0.19 -3.04 -8.52
N ASN A 82 0.82 -3.82 -8.11
CA ASN A 82 1.58 -3.53 -6.89
C ASN A 82 2.37 -2.22 -6.99
N ARG A 83 2.92 -1.89 -8.16
CA ARG A 83 3.55 -0.58 -8.40
C ARG A 83 2.57 0.58 -8.34
N ALA A 84 1.38 0.43 -8.93
CA ALA A 84 0.32 1.42 -8.86
C ALA A 84 -0.17 1.61 -7.43
N ALA A 85 -0.31 0.52 -6.66
CA ALA A 85 -0.69 0.58 -5.25
C ALA A 85 0.37 1.30 -4.40
N LEU A 86 1.67 1.08 -4.69
CA LEU A 86 2.75 1.81 -4.03
C LEU A 86 2.76 3.29 -4.41
N ALA A 87 2.59 3.62 -5.70
CA ALA A 87 2.47 5.00 -6.15
C ALA A 87 1.26 5.70 -5.50
N ALA A 88 0.12 5.01 -5.40
CA ALA A 88 -1.06 5.50 -4.69
C ALA A 88 -0.79 5.70 -3.19
N GLY A 89 -0.07 4.78 -2.54
CA GLY A 89 0.35 4.92 -1.14
C GLY A 89 1.29 6.12 -0.91
N VAL A 90 2.24 6.35 -1.82
CA VAL A 90 3.13 7.52 -1.77
C VAL A 90 2.33 8.81 -1.96
N LEU A 91 1.42 8.87 -2.95
CA LEU A 91 0.53 10.01 -3.14
C LEU A 91 -0.37 10.23 -1.91
N ALA A 92 -0.89 9.16 -1.31
CA ALA A 92 -1.66 9.19 -0.09
C ALA A 92 -0.84 9.58 1.15
N LEU A 93 0.49 9.66 1.07
CA LEU A 93 1.36 10.21 2.13
C LEU A 93 1.69 11.69 1.87
N VAL A 94 1.78 12.08 0.59
CA VAL A 94 1.89 13.49 0.17
C VAL A 94 0.60 14.26 0.47
N LEU A 95 -0.58 13.65 0.34
CA LEU A 95 -1.87 14.31 0.64
C LEU A 95 -2.07 14.70 2.11
N PRO A 96 -1.78 13.86 3.12
CA PRO A 96 -1.79 14.22 4.54
C PRO A 96 -0.80 15.34 4.87
N LEU A 97 0.36 15.34 4.20
CA LEU A 97 1.37 16.39 4.33
C LEU A 97 0.90 17.73 3.75
N THR A 98 -0.02 17.72 2.77
CA THR A 98 -0.37 18.92 2.00
C THR A 98 -1.78 19.46 2.26
N PHE A 99 -2.79 18.63 2.54
CA PHE A 99 -4.20 19.12 2.61
C PHE A 99 -5.12 18.44 3.64
N VAL A 100 -4.99 17.14 3.95
CA VAL A 100 -6.00 16.39 4.74
C VAL A 100 -5.81 16.48 6.26
N SER A 101 -4.66 16.96 6.72
CA SER A 101 -4.43 17.22 8.15
C SER A 101 -5.11 18.50 8.66
N LEU A 102 -5.91 19.17 7.83
CA LEU A 102 -6.88 20.17 8.28
C LEU A 102 -8.06 19.40 8.87
N CYS A 103 -8.12 19.28 10.19
CA CYS A 103 -9.36 18.90 10.86
C CYS A 103 -10.39 19.99 10.55
N VAL A 104 -11.27 19.73 9.59
CA VAL A 104 -12.48 20.52 9.35
C VAL A 104 -13.59 19.97 10.22
#